data_AF-A0A962D526-F1
#
_entry.id   AF-A0A962D526-F1
#
_cell.length_a   1.000
_cell.length_b   1.000
_cell.length_c   1.000
_cell.angle_alpha   90.00
_cell.angle_beta   90.00
_cell.angle_gamma   90.00
#
_symmetry.space_group_name_H-M   'P 1'
#
loop_
_entity.id
_entity.type
_entity.pdbx_description
1 polymer ?
#
loop_
_entity_poly.entity_id
_entity_poly.type
_entity_poly.pdbx_seq_one_letter_code
_entity_poly.pdbx_strand_id
1 'polypeptide(L)' 'AEIEQAVVSSLYAAQAEGGKLHDRHLLEEMQRTRPLSVVMAEKVQSLRDWAAGRTVSAD' A
#
# COMPACT_ATOMS: atom_id res chain seq x y z
N ALA A 1 -6.12 -2.87 -4.40
CA ALA A 1 -6.95 -1.64 -4.35
C ALA A 1 -6.25 -0.52 -3.58
N GLU A 2 -5.82 -0.68 -2.32
CA GLU A 2 -5.22 0.44 -1.56
C GLU A 2 -3.91 0.98 -2.13
N ILE A 3 -2.97 0.11 -2.56
CA ILE A 3 -1.68 0.53 -3.13
C ILE A 3 -1.90 1.30 -4.44
N GLU A 4 -2.83 0.81 -5.26
CA GLU A 4 -3.23 1.47 -6.50
C GLU A 4 -3.80 2.86 -6.24
N GLN A 5 -4.68 3.01 -5.23
CA GLN A 5 -5.20 4.31 -4.85
C GLN A 5 -4.10 5.25 -4.33
N ALA A 6 -3.14 4.75 -3.54
CA ALA A 6 -2.01 5.56 -3.08
C ALA A 6 -1.15 6.08 -4.25
N VAL A 7 -0.89 5.25 -5.27
CA VAL A 7 -0.16 5.66 -6.48
C VAL A 7 -0.94 6.69 -7.28
N VAL A 8 -2.25 6.48 -7.47
CA VAL A 8 -3.13 7.41 -8.21
C VAL A 8 -3.19 8.77 -7.50
N SER A 9 -3.41 8.81 -6.19
CA SER A 9 -3.43 10.05 -5.42
C SER A 9 -2.08 10.78 -5.49
N SER A 10 -0.97 10.05 -5.41
CA SER A 10 0.38 10.64 -5.48
C SER A 10 0.66 11.28 -6.84
N LEU A 11 0.17 10.68 -7.93
CA LEU A 11 0.26 11.25 -9.28
C LEU A 11 -0.54 12.55 -9.38
N TYR A 12 -1.75 12.59 -8.81
CA TYR A 12 -2.55 13.82 -8.78
C TYR A 12 -1.89 14.92 -7.94
N ALA A 13 -1.30 14.58 -6.80
CA ALA A 13 -0.55 15.53 -5.97
C ALA A 13 0.64 16.13 -6.74
N ALA A 14 1.45 15.29 -7.37
CA ALA A 14 2.59 15.75 -8.18
C ALA A 14 2.15 16.63 -9.37
N GLN A 15 1.05 16.27 -10.02
CA GLN A 15 0.48 17.05 -11.12
C GLN A 15 -0.04 18.42 -10.65
N ALA A 16 -0.66 18.50 -9.47
CA ALA A 16 -1.13 19.76 -8.88
C ALA A 16 0.02 20.72 -8.57
N GLU A 17 1.20 20.18 -8.26
CA GLU A 17 2.43 20.94 -8.03
C GLU A 17 3.19 21.28 -9.33
N GLY A 18 2.68 20.86 -10.50
CA GLY A 18 3.31 21.07 -11.80
C GLY A 18 4.62 20.29 -11.99
N GLY A 19 4.86 19.28 -11.16
CA GLY A 19 6.09 18.52 -11.08
C GLY A 19 5.94 17.07 -11.55
N LYS A 20 7.05 16.33 -11.48
CA LYS A 20 7.03 14.87 -11.66
C LYS A 20 6.69 14.19 -10.35
N LEU A 21 6.24 12.93 -10.44
CA LEU A 21 6.11 12.09 -9.27
C LEU A 21 7.48 11.92 -8.60
N HIS A 22 7.51 12.20 -7.30
CA HIS A 22 8.66 12.02 -6.42
C HIS A 22 8.25 11.21 -5.19
N ASP A 23 9.20 10.52 -4.59
CA ASP A 23 9.03 9.64 -3.43
C ASP A 23 8.26 10.29 -2.28
N ARG A 24 8.43 11.60 -2.07
CA ARG A 24 7.68 12.33 -1.03
C ARG A 24 6.17 12.24 -1.19
N HIS A 25 5.64 12.27 -2.41
CA HIS A 25 4.19 12.20 -2.64
C HIS A 25 3.68 10.80 -2.29
N LEU A 26 4.44 9.76 -2.64
CA LEU A 26 4.13 8.38 -2.27
C LEU A 26 4.16 8.20 -0.75
N LEU A 27 5.19 8.71 -0.08
CA LEU A 27 5.30 8.62 1.37
C LEU A 27 4.17 9.36 2.09
N GLU A 28 3.79 10.56 1.62
CA GLU A 28 2.67 11.32 2.16
C GLU A 28 1.34 10.57 1.99
N GLU A 29 1.07 9.99 0.82
CA GLU A 29 -0.15 9.21 0.59
C GLU A 29 -0.16 7.90 1.39
N MET A 30 0.98 7.22 1.51
CA MET A 30 1.11 6.04 2.36
C MET A 30 0.86 6.36 3.85
N GLN A 31 1.24 7.54 4.32
CA GLN A 31 0.96 7.98 5.69
C GLN A 31 -0.52 8.36 5.91
N ARG A 32 -1.19 8.86 4.86
CA ARG A 32 -2.62 9.21 4.91
C ARG A 32 -3.53 7.99 4.84
N THR A 33 -3.02 6.85 4.38
CA THR A 33 -3.78 5.61 4.28
C THR A 33 -3.59 4.72 5.50
N ARG A 34 -4.55 3.83 5.74
CA ARG A 34 -4.43 2.76 6.74
C ARG A 34 -4.39 1.42 6.01
N PRO A 35 -3.25 0.71 6.01
CA PRO A 35 -3.09 -0.52 5.24
C PRO A 35 -4.10 -1.61 5.63
N LEU A 36 -4.50 -2.44 4.68
CA LEU A 36 -5.44 -3.54 4.85
C LEU A 36 -4.91 -4.57 5.84
N SER A 37 -3.60 -4.77 5.85
CA SER A 37 -2.90 -5.61 6.82
C SER A 37 -3.08 -5.13 8.27
N VAL A 38 -3.36 -3.85 8.47
CA VAL A 38 -3.63 -3.26 9.79
C VAL A 38 -5.12 -3.30 10.10
N VAL A 39 -5.97 -2.82 9.18
CA VAL A 39 -7.41 -2.72 9.44
C VAL A 39 -8.15 -4.06 9.39
N MET A 40 -7.58 -5.09 8.75
CA MET A 40 -8.11 -6.44 8.67
C MET A 40 -7.07 -7.48 9.14
N ALA A 41 -6.27 -7.12 10.15
CA ALA A 41 -5.14 -7.90 10.63
C ALA A 41 -5.45 -9.38 10.88
N GLU A 42 -6.58 -9.70 11.54
CA GLU A 42 -6.96 -11.09 11.83
C GLU A 42 -7.23 -11.93 10.57
N LYS A 43 -7.93 -11.36 9.59
CA LYS A 43 -8.21 -12.04 8.32
C LYS A 43 -6.94 -12.25 7.52
N VAL A 44 -6.05 -11.25 7.53
CA VAL A 44 -4.73 -11.36 6.88
C VAL A 44 -3.87 -12.40 7.58
N GLN A 45 -3.88 -12.47 8.92
CA GLN A 45 -3.16 -13.48 9.66
C GLN A 45 -3.67 -14.89 9.34
N SER A 46 -4.99 -15.09 9.29
CA SER A 46 -5.58 -16.37 8.89
C SER A 46 -5.12 -16.82 7.50
N LEU A 47 -5.03 -15.89 6.54
CA LEU A 47 -4.50 -16.18 5.20
C LEU A 47 -3.01 -16.54 5.23
N ARG A 48 -2.21 -15.85 6.06
CA ARG A 48 -0.78 -16.18 6.24
C ARG A 48 -0.60 -17.57 6.85
N ASP A 49 -1.37 -17.91 7.86
CA ASP A 49 -1.31 -19.22 8.52
C ASP A 49 -1.67 -20.34 7.54
N TRP A 50 -2.70 -20.13 6.71
CA TRP A 50 -3.06 -21.06 5.64
C TRP A 50 -1.97 -21.22 4.56
N ALA A 51 -1.20 -20.17 4.31
CA ALA A 51 -0.14 -20.15 3.30
C ALA A 51 1.22 -20.68 3.81
N ALA A 52 1.48 -20.67 5.12
CA ALA A 52 2.79 -20.91 5.74
C ALA A 52 3.47 -22.25 5.33
N GLY A 53 2.70 -23.28 5.01
CA GLY A 53 3.22 -24.57 4.52
C GLY A 53 2.95 -24.85 3.04
N ARG A 54 2.41 -23.87 2.30
CA ARG A 54 1.82 -24.06 0.97
C ARG A 54 2.36 -23.08 -0.08
N THR A 55 3.14 -22.09 0.32
CA THR A 55 3.75 -21.10 -0.57
C THR A 55 5.22 -20.88 -0.22
N VAL A 56 6.01 -20.46 -1.20
CA VAL A 56 7.38 -19.98 -0.97
C VAL A 56 7.31 -18.59 -0.32
N SER A 57 8.10 -18.34 0.72
CA SER A 57 8.19 -16.99 1.31
C SER A 57 8.82 -16.02 0.31
N ALA A 58 8.25 -14.82 0.21
CA ALA A 58 8.81 -13.74 -0.59
C ALA A 58 9.75 -12.91 0.29
N ASP A 59 11.01 -12.78 -0.13
CA ASP A 59 12.03 -11.89 0.45
C ASP A 59 11.92 -10.47 -0.10
#